data_AF-A0AB34SF59-F1
#
_entry.id   AF-A0AB34SF59-F1
#
_cell.length_a   1.000
_cell.length_b   1.000
_cell.length_c   1.000
_cell.angle_alpha   90.00
_cell.angle_beta   90.00
_cell.angle_gamma   90.00
#
_symmetry.space_group_name_H-M   'P 1'
#
loop_
_entity.id
_entity.type
_entity.pdbx_description
1 polymer ?
#
loop_
_entity_poly.entity_id
_entity_poly.type
_entity_poly.pdbx_seq_one_letter_code
_entity_poly.pdbx_strand_id
1 'polypeptide(L)'
;MSEKKEEAVQTKKLNIYQKIQKSRVDLQNKKLKKTGVNKYSNYDYFELGDFLPAINEICNNNGLATIFQFTKELATLDVIDVDNPEDKLQFSTPVEIALLKGCSSIQNIGGTQSYCRRYLYIMAFEIAEADIIDSGNGEIDQDAEQAKKNIDKASVFVIKKLIEETNTDKEKFLSWIGAKRVEDITNDCLGTCMRELNKKKESIQKAAEKSKKENELPEELKL
;
A
#
# COMPACT_ATOMS: atom_id res chain seq x y z
N MET A 1 69.68 -4.74 -8.09
CA MET A 1 68.22 -4.88 -8.27
C MET A 1 67.62 -5.10 -6.91
N SER A 2 66.96 -4.09 -6.34
CA SER A 2 66.27 -4.20 -5.06
C SER A 2 64.84 -4.64 -5.32
N GLU A 3 64.50 -5.87 -4.94
CA GLU A 3 63.14 -6.39 -4.96
C GLU A 3 62.30 -5.63 -3.93
N LYS A 4 61.32 -4.84 -4.40
CA LYS A 4 60.25 -4.32 -3.56
C LYS A 4 59.25 -5.46 -3.33
N LYS A 5 59.17 -5.95 -2.10
CA LYS A 5 58.01 -6.74 -1.65
C LYS A 5 56.81 -5.80 -1.56
N GLU A 6 55.82 -6.01 -2.43
CA GLU A 6 54.47 -5.48 -2.23
C GLU A 6 53.82 -6.26 -1.09
N GLU A 7 53.69 -5.64 0.07
CA GLU A 7 52.81 -6.14 1.13
C GLU A 7 51.37 -5.89 0.70
N ALA A 8 50.65 -6.95 0.37
CA ALA A 8 49.21 -6.90 0.15
C ALA A 8 48.52 -6.44 1.44
N VAL A 9 47.93 -5.25 1.42
CA VAL A 9 47.11 -4.74 2.54
C VAL A 9 45.90 -5.65 2.65
N GLN A 10 45.90 -6.53 3.65
CA GLN A 10 44.78 -7.39 3.96
C GLN A 10 43.65 -6.54 4.56
N THR A 11 42.76 -6.04 3.70
CA THR A 11 41.55 -5.34 4.14
C THR A 11 40.70 -6.32 4.96
N LYS A 12 40.55 -6.03 6.25
CA LYS A 12 39.71 -6.80 7.17
C LYS A 12 38.28 -6.84 6.64
N LYS A 13 37.79 -8.03 6.25
CA LYS A 13 36.40 -8.25 5.85
C LYS A 13 35.47 -7.88 7.01
N LEU A 14 34.50 -7.01 6.76
CA LEU A 14 33.51 -6.60 7.76
C LEU A 14 32.50 -7.73 7.98
N ASN A 15 32.12 -7.98 9.24
CA ASN A 15 30.99 -8.86 9.56
C ASN A 15 29.65 -8.13 9.36
N ILE A 16 28.54 -8.86 9.44
CA ILE A 16 27.20 -8.29 9.22
C ILE A 16 26.87 -7.11 10.16
N TYR A 17 27.27 -7.16 11.43
CA TYR A 17 27.04 -6.07 12.38
C TYR A 17 27.77 -4.78 11.97
N GLN A 18 29.00 -4.91 11.48
CA GLN A 18 29.78 -3.78 10.98
C GLN A 18 29.19 -3.25 9.67
N LYS A 19 28.74 -4.14 8.78
CA LYS A 19 28.09 -3.76 7.51
C LYS A 19 26.79 -3.00 7.75
N ILE A 20 25.91 -3.47 8.63
CA ILE A 20 24.65 -2.76 8.93
C ILE A 20 24.91 -1.42 9.63
N GLN A 21 25.87 -1.36 10.56
CA GLN A 21 26.27 -0.09 11.20
C GLN A 21 26.80 0.91 10.17
N LYS A 22 27.64 0.45 9.23
CA LYS A 22 28.13 1.28 8.13
C LYS A 22 26.96 1.78 7.28
N SER A 23 26.01 0.91 6.92
CA SER A 23 24.82 1.28 6.14
C SER A 23 23.96 2.33 6.83
N ARG A 24 23.79 2.26 8.15
CA ARG A 24 23.08 3.28 8.94
C ARG A 24 23.77 4.64 8.86
N VAL A 25 25.09 4.67 9.02
CA VAL A 25 25.88 5.92 8.89
C VAL A 25 25.81 6.47 7.48
N ASP A 26 25.91 5.62 6.46
CA ASP A 26 25.78 6.04 5.06
C ASP A 26 24.39 6.64 4.78
N LEU A 27 23.34 6.08 5.37
CA LEU A 27 21.96 6.56 5.22
C LEU A 27 21.75 7.92 5.88
N GLN A 28 22.31 8.14 7.08
CA GLN A 28 22.27 9.43 7.77
C GLN A 28 22.81 10.57 6.89
N ASN A 29 23.78 10.27 6.02
CA ASN A 29 24.37 11.24 5.11
C ASN A 29 23.53 11.54 3.84
N LYS A 30 22.49 10.75 3.53
CA LYS A 30 21.68 10.88 2.30
C LYS A 30 20.64 12.04 2.34
N LYS A 31 20.50 12.77 3.45
CA LYS A 31 19.52 13.88 3.62
C LYS A 31 18.12 13.52 3.10
N LEU A 32 17.54 12.46 3.66
CA LEU A 32 16.20 11.98 3.28
C LEU A 32 15.15 13.06 3.53
N LYS A 33 14.13 13.11 2.68
CA LYS A 33 12.99 14.02 2.81
C LYS A 33 11.71 13.23 2.95
N LYS A 34 10.91 13.61 3.94
CA LYS A 34 9.57 13.08 4.14
C LYS A 34 8.66 13.60 3.04
N THR A 35 7.88 12.72 2.41
CA THR A 35 6.85 13.10 1.44
C THR A 35 5.43 12.82 1.95
N GLY A 36 5.29 11.99 2.99
CA GLY A 36 4.02 11.72 3.66
C GLY A 36 3.64 12.88 4.57
N VAL A 37 2.37 13.31 4.49
CA VAL A 37 1.82 14.39 5.33
C VAL A 37 0.59 13.87 6.07
N ASN A 38 0.66 13.82 7.41
CA ASN A 38 -0.51 13.63 8.25
C ASN A 38 -1.22 14.97 8.42
N LYS A 39 -2.30 15.19 7.66
CA LYS A 39 -3.06 16.44 7.67
C LYS A 39 -3.85 16.70 8.96
N TYR A 40 -4.10 15.67 9.77
CA TYR A 40 -4.88 15.80 11.01
C TYR A 40 -3.99 16.26 12.16
N SER A 41 -2.86 15.57 12.35
CA SER A 41 -1.90 15.89 13.42
C SER A 41 -0.79 16.83 12.95
N ASN A 42 -0.91 17.35 11.72
CA ASN A 42 -0.01 18.30 11.08
C ASN A 42 1.49 17.94 11.21
N TYR A 43 1.82 16.68 10.94
CA TYR A 43 3.21 16.21 10.93
C TYR A 43 3.53 15.43 9.66
N ASP A 44 4.78 15.53 9.24
CA ASP A 44 5.30 14.78 8.11
C ASP A 44 5.87 13.44 8.57
N TYR A 45 5.67 12.38 7.78
CA TYR A 45 6.18 11.03 8.01
C TYR A 45 6.90 10.49 6.77
N PHE A 46 7.78 9.51 6.96
CA PHE A 46 8.47 8.88 5.82
C PHE A 46 7.56 7.89 5.08
N GLU A 47 7.53 7.96 3.75
CA GLU A 47 6.98 6.92 2.90
C GLU A 47 8.08 5.96 2.44
N LEU A 48 7.70 4.76 1.98
CA LEU A 48 8.68 3.78 1.49
C LEU A 48 9.54 4.36 0.36
N GLY A 49 8.96 5.20 -0.50
CA GLY A 49 9.67 5.86 -1.60
C GLY A 49 10.77 6.83 -1.14
N ASP A 50 10.69 7.33 0.09
CA ASP A 50 11.61 8.34 0.62
C ASP A 50 12.98 7.76 0.97
N PHE A 51 13.02 6.48 1.34
CA PHE A 51 14.24 5.84 1.84
C PHE A 51 14.61 4.53 1.13
N LEU A 52 13.67 3.78 0.56
CA LEU A 52 14.00 2.48 -0.07
C LEU A 52 15.04 2.60 -1.19
N PRO A 53 14.99 3.58 -2.11
CA PRO A 53 16.01 3.71 -3.14
C PRO A 53 17.41 3.93 -2.56
N ALA A 54 17.53 4.77 -1.53
CA ALA A 54 18.79 5.05 -0.87
C ALA A 54 19.31 3.83 -0.09
N ILE A 55 18.43 3.13 0.63
CA ILE A 55 18.77 1.90 1.35
C ILE A 55 19.24 0.82 0.37
N ASN A 56 18.54 0.60 -0.74
CA ASN A 56 18.93 -0.39 -1.74
C ASN A 56 20.34 -0.13 -2.30
N GLU A 57 20.64 1.13 -2.63
CA GLU A 57 21.97 1.53 -3.11
C GLU A 57 23.05 1.28 -2.05
N ILE A 58 22.79 1.67 -0.79
CA ILE A 58 23.72 1.49 0.32
C ILE A 58 23.96 0.00 0.61
N CYS A 59 22.90 -0.80 0.69
CA CYS A 59 22.98 -2.23 0.91
C CYS A 59 23.79 -2.92 -0.20
N ASN A 60 23.52 -2.58 -1.47
CA ASN A 60 24.30 -3.08 -2.59
C ASN A 60 25.80 -2.76 -2.45
N ASN A 61 26.15 -1.53 -2.07
CA ASN A 61 27.54 -1.10 -1.92
C ASN A 61 28.24 -1.73 -0.70
N ASN A 62 27.48 -2.03 0.36
CA ASN A 62 28.01 -2.60 1.60
C ASN A 62 27.92 -4.14 1.65
N GLY A 63 27.50 -4.80 0.56
CA GLY A 63 27.39 -6.26 0.48
C GLY A 63 26.29 -6.84 1.37
N LEU A 64 25.14 -6.16 1.41
CA LEU A 64 23.93 -6.57 2.14
C LEU A 64 22.75 -6.70 1.19
N ALA A 65 21.83 -7.61 1.52
CA ALA A 65 20.51 -7.71 0.91
C ALA A 65 19.42 -7.61 1.97
N THR A 66 18.25 -7.11 1.60
CA THR A 66 17.09 -6.98 2.50
C THR A 66 15.89 -7.72 1.94
N ILE A 67 15.32 -8.65 2.70
CA ILE A 67 14.17 -9.48 2.29
C ILE A 67 13.01 -9.26 3.26
N PHE A 68 11.94 -8.65 2.76
CA PHE A 68 10.71 -8.43 3.52
C PHE A 68 9.72 -9.58 3.30
N GLN A 69 9.12 -10.09 4.38
CA GLN A 69 8.09 -11.13 4.34
C GLN A 69 6.90 -10.70 5.20
N PHE A 70 5.72 -11.17 4.84
CA PHE A 70 4.46 -10.81 5.49
C PHE A 70 3.53 -12.01 5.52
N THR A 71 3.05 -12.37 6.70
CA THR A 71 1.97 -13.35 6.92
C THR A 71 0.81 -12.67 7.65
N LYS A 72 -0.23 -13.44 8.01
CA LYS A 72 -1.35 -12.91 8.79
C LYS A 72 -0.96 -12.57 10.23
N GLU A 73 0.09 -13.21 10.75
CA GLU A 73 0.51 -13.15 12.15
C GLU A 73 1.80 -12.36 12.34
N LEU A 74 2.69 -12.36 11.34
CA LEU A 74 4.04 -11.82 11.48
C LEU A 74 4.53 -11.15 10.20
N ALA A 75 5.16 -9.99 10.36
CA ALA A 75 5.94 -9.35 9.32
C ALA A 75 7.41 -9.37 9.73
N THR A 76 8.30 -9.71 8.79
CA THR A 76 9.73 -9.78 9.03
C THR A 76 10.53 -9.05 7.96
N LEU A 77 11.72 -8.58 8.35
CA LEU A 77 12.74 -8.05 7.46
C LEU A 77 14.06 -8.71 7.81
N ASP A 78 14.56 -9.54 6.91
CA ASP A 78 15.89 -10.12 7.01
C ASP A 78 16.89 -9.19 6.32
N VAL A 79 17.95 -8.79 7.03
CA VAL A 79 19.16 -8.17 6.48
C VAL A 79 20.21 -9.28 6.40
N ILE A 80 20.72 -9.56 5.20
CA ILE A 80 21.54 -10.74 4.90
C ILE A 80 22.90 -10.28 4.37
N ASP A 81 23.99 -10.87 4.86
CA ASP A 81 25.31 -10.71 4.26
C ASP A 81 25.37 -11.49 2.93
N VAL A 82 25.58 -10.78 1.81
CA VAL A 82 25.61 -11.39 0.47
C VAL A 82 26.80 -12.34 0.30
N ASP A 83 27.90 -12.08 1.00
CA ASP A 83 29.10 -12.92 0.92
C ASP A 83 29.01 -14.17 1.81
N ASN A 84 28.08 -14.18 2.77
CA ASN A 84 27.80 -15.32 3.65
C ASN A 84 26.32 -15.32 4.05
N PRO A 85 25.41 -15.91 3.24
CA PRO A 85 23.96 -15.82 3.46
C PRO A 85 23.45 -16.43 4.78
N GLU A 86 24.25 -17.25 5.46
CA GLU A 86 23.95 -17.75 6.80
C GLU A 86 24.03 -16.65 7.88
N ASP A 87 24.86 -15.62 7.64
CA ASP A 87 24.92 -14.44 8.51
C ASP A 87 23.78 -13.49 8.16
N LYS A 88 22.73 -13.50 9.00
CA LYS A 88 21.57 -12.60 8.85
C LYS A 88 21.09 -12.01 10.17
N LEU A 89 20.49 -10.83 10.08
CA LEU A 89 19.78 -10.16 11.16
C LEU A 89 18.30 -10.07 10.80
N GLN A 90 17.43 -10.56 11.67
CA GLN A 90 15.98 -10.51 11.46
C GLN A 90 15.35 -9.46 12.36
N PHE A 91 14.52 -8.62 11.77
CA PHE A 91 13.64 -7.68 12.46
C PHE A 91 12.21 -8.14 12.25
N SER A 92 11.34 -8.00 13.25
CA SER A 92 9.96 -8.47 13.15
C SER A 92 8.98 -7.63 13.94
N THR A 93 7.71 -7.70 13.53
CA THR A 93 6.57 -7.13 14.25
C THR A 93 5.38 -8.06 14.09
N PRO A 94 4.53 -8.22 15.13
CA PRO A 94 3.24 -8.86 14.95
C PRO A 94 2.40 -8.08 13.92
N VAL A 95 1.49 -8.79 13.26
CA VAL A 95 0.56 -8.23 12.28
C VAL A 95 -0.85 -8.23 12.87
N GLU A 96 -1.47 -7.06 12.84
CA GLU A 96 -2.91 -6.91 13.05
C GLU A 96 -3.46 -6.18 11.83
N ILE A 97 -4.36 -6.83 11.10
CA ILE A 97 -4.95 -6.24 9.90
C ILE A 97 -6.02 -5.25 10.33
N ALA A 98 -5.74 -3.96 10.14
CA ALA A 98 -6.70 -2.90 10.37
C ALA A 98 -7.89 -3.06 9.40
N LEU A 99 -9.10 -3.18 9.95
CA LEU A 99 -10.33 -3.34 9.17
C LEU A 99 -10.97 -1.97 8.94
N LEU A 100 -10.60 -1.36 7.83
CA LEU A 100 -11.11 -0.06 7.44
C LEU A 100 -12.46 -0.24 6.79
N LYS A 101 -13.44 0.55 7.23
CA LYS A 101 -14.76 0.53 6.60
C LYS A 101 -14.60 0.82 5.11
N GLY A 102 -15.19 -0.04 4.29
CA GLY A 102 -15.27 0.03 2.83
C GLY A 102 -13.98 0.03 2.02
N CYS A 103 -12.87 -0.34 2.64
CA CYS A 103 -11.82 -1.04 1.94
C CYS A 103 -12.19 -2.53 1.82
N SER A 104 -11.83 -3.14 0.71
CA SER A 104 -11.88 -4.61 0.56
C SER A 104 -10.80 -5.28 1.41
N SER A 105 -10.96 -6.55 1.73
CA SER A 105 -9.98 -7.31 2.53
C SER A 105 -8.56 -7.24 1.94
N ILE A 106 -8.42 -7.26 0.61
CA ILE A 106 -7.10 -7.18 -0.04
C ILE A 106 -6.47 -5.79 0.08
N GLN A 107 -7.28 -4.72 0.09
CA GLN A 107 -6.78 -3.37 0.32
C GLN A 107 -6.30 -3.19 1.76
N ASN A 108 -7.06 -3.70 2.74
CA ASN A 108 -6.65 -3.71 4.15
C ASN A 108 -5.32 -4.46 4.35
N ILE A 109 -5.17 -5.62 3.69
CA ILE A 109 -3.91 -6.37 3.67
C ILE A 109 -2.77 -5.54 3.06
N GLY A 110 -2.99 -4.91 1.91
CA GLY A 110 -1.98 -4.09 1.23
C GLY A 110 -1.53 -2.87 2.05
N GLY A 111 -2.47 -2.20 2.72
CA GLY A 111 -2.20 -1.10 3.65
C GLY A 111 -1.36 -1.57 4.83
N THR A 112 -1.80 -2.62 5.51
CA THR A 112 -1.09 -3.25 6.64
C THR A 112 0.32 -3.71 6.23
N GLN A 113 0.46 -4.37 5.08
CA GLN A 113 1.75 -4.83 4.57
C GLN A 113 2.71 -3.67 4.32
N SER A 114 2.22 -2.57 3.73
CA SER A 114 3.02 -1.37 3.47
C SER A 114 3.44 -0.69 4.78
N TYR A 115 2.56 -0.66 5.77
CA TYR A 115 2.82 -0.12 7.10
C TYR A 115 3.89 -0.93 7.84
N CYS A 116 3.70 -2.25 7.98
CA CYS A 116 4.68 -3.13 8.61
C CYS A 116 6.05 -3.04 7.93
N ARG A 117 6.08 -3.05 6.59
CA ARG A 117 7.33 -2.91 5.83
C ARG A 117 8.05 -1.62 6.20
N ARG A 118 7.34 -0.49 6.22
CA ARG A 118 7.95 0.81 6.53
C ARG A 118 8.58 0.82 7.92
N TYR A 119 7.86 0.36 8.93
CA TYR A 119 8.35 0.32 10.31
C TYR A 119 9.54 -0.61 10.48
N LEU A 120 9.56 -1.75 9.80
CA LEU A 120 10.71 -2.67 9.85
C LEU A 120 11.96 -2.08 9.22
N TYR A 121 11.84 -1.34 8.12
CA TYR A 121 12.99 -0.62 7.55
C TYR A 121 13.46 0.53 8.46
N ILE A 122 12.54 1.28 9.05
CA ILE A 122 12.86 2.32 10.04
C ILE A 122 13.64 1.72 11.22
N MET A 123 13.17 0.59 11.75
CA MET A 123 13.81 -0.16 12.84
C MET A 123 15.19 -0.69 12.43
N ALA A 124 15.28 -1.38 11.30
CA ALA A 124 16.54 -2.00 10.86
C ALA A 124 17.64 -0.98 10.58
N PHE A 125 17.27 0.17 9.99
CA PHE A 125 18.21 1.22 9.59
C PHE A 125 18.28 2.40 10.56
N GLU A 126 17.63 2.31 11.72
CA GLU A 126 17.60 3.34 12.78
C GLU A 126 17.30 4.73 12.21
N ILE A 127 16.28 4.81 11.34
CA ILE A 127 15.82 6.08 10.78
C ILE A 127 15.15 6.86 11.90
N ALA A 128 15.69 8.01 12.26
CA ALA A 128 15.11 8.86 13.28
C ALA A 128 13.77 9.45 12.80
N GLU A 129 12.70 9.15 13.52
CA GLU A 129 11.42 9.85 13.43
C GLU A 129 11.18 10.67 14.69
N ALA A 130 10.28 11.65 14.63
CA ALA A 130 9.88 12.38 15.82
C ALA A 130 9.10 11.43 16.74
N ASP A 131 9.33 11.47 18.05
CA ASP A 131 8.59 10.66 19.02
C ASP A 131 7.11 11.09 19.02
N ILE A 132 6.26 10.31 18.34
CA ILE A 132 4.84 10.63 18.11
C ILE A 132 4.01 10.56 19.42
N ILE A 133 4.50 9.81 20.42
CA ILE A 133 3.73 9.47 21.63
C ILE A 133 3.61 10.65 22.61
N ASP A 134 4.54 11.61 22.62
CA ASP A 134 4.52 12.72 23.59
C ASP A 134 3.59 13.89 23.17
N SER A 135 2.89 13.75 22.03
CA SER A 135 2.02 14.79 21.46
C SER A 135 0.52 14.62 21.80
N GLY A 136 0.14 13.67 22.64
CA GLY A 136 -1.25 13.52 23.13
C GLY A 136 -2.29 12.99 22.13
N ASN A 137 -1.92 12.74 20.87
CA ASN A 137 -2.82 12.23 19.82
C ASN A 137 -2.47 10.80 19.39
N GLY A 138 -2.27 9.92 20.36
CA GLY A 138 -2.17 8.48 20.11
C GLY A 138 -3.47 7.98 19.49
N GLU A 139 -3.35 7.28 18.36
CA GLU A 139 -4.41 6.66 17.55
C GLU A 139 -5.18 7.59 16.61
N ILE A 140 -4.73 7.66 15.35
CA ILE A 140 -5.65 7.79 14.22
C ILE A 140 -5.15 6.94 13.07
N ASP A 141 -5.87 5.85 12.84
CA ASP A 141 -5.79 4.97 11.69
C ASP A 141 -6.04 5.81 10.41
N GLN A 142 -4.94 6.22 9.77
CA GLN A 142 -4.92 7.05 8.54
C GLN A 142 -5.75 6.44 7.40
N ASP A 143 -5.88 5.14 7.45
CA ASP A 143 -6.48 4.29 6.45
C ASP A 143 -8.02 4.28 6.66
N ALA A 144 -8.48 4.36 7.92
CA ALA A 144 -9.90 4.48 8.29
C ALA A 144 -10.45 5.89 8.01
N GLU A 145 -9.59 6.90 7.94
CA GLU A 145 -9.97 8.28 7.64
C GLU A 145 -9.93 8.58 6.12
N GLN A 146 -9.02 7.94 5.36
CA GLN A 146 -9.04 7.95 3.90
C GLN A 146 -10.31 7.29 3.33
N ALA A 147 -10.74 6.20 3.95
CA ALA A 147 -12.01 5.53 3.69
C ALA A 147 -13.24 6.44 3.85
N LYS A 148 -13.20 7.35 4.84
CA LYS A 148 -14.28 8.32 5.10
C LYS A 148 -14.21 9.58 4.24
N LYS A 149 -13.17 9.77 3.42
CA LYS A 149 -13.12 10.90 2.47
C LYS A 149 -14.06 10.64 1.30
N ASN A 150 -14.59 11.71 0.74
CA ASN A 150 -15.39 11.65 -0.47
C ASN A 150 -14.58 11.07 -1.64
N ILE A 151 -15.27 10.38 -2.54
CA ILE A 151 -14.71 9.80 -3.75
C ILE A 151 -14.19 10.88 -4.70
N ASP A 152 -13.20 10.54 -5.51
CA ASP A 152 -12.61 11.47 -6.48
C ASP A 152 -13.56 11.78 -7.64
N LYS A 153 -13.23 12.82 -8.44
CA LYS A 153 -14.08 13.28 -9.55
C LYS A 153 -14.33 12.22 -10.63
N ALA A 154 -13.37 11.34 -10.91
CA ALA A 154 -13.54 10.27 -11.88
C ALA A 154 -14.52 9.22 -11.33
N SER A 155 -14.39 8.86 -10.06
CA SER A 155 -15.33 7.97 -9.37
C SER A 155 -16.75 8.54 -9.32
N VAL A 156 -16.91 9.85 -9.04
CA VAL A 156 -18.22 10.54 -9.12
C VAL A 156 -18.80 10.43 -10.53
N PHE A 157 -18.00 10.66 -11.56
CA PHE A 157 -18.44 10.59 -12.96
C PHE A 157 -18.93 9.19 -13.33
N VAL A 158 -18.20 8.15 -12.93
CA VAL A 158 -18.57 6.76 -13.17
C VAL A 158 -19.88 6.41 -12.48
N ILE A 159 -20.07 6.79 -11.21
CA ILE A 159 -21.33 6.52 -10.48
C ILE A 159 -22.52 7.23 -11.13
N LYS A 160 -22.37 8.50 -11.52
CA LYS A 160 -23.45 9.24 -12.22
C LYS A 160 -23.85 8.53 -13.52
N LYS A 161 -22.86 8.15 -14.33
CA LYS A 161 -23.09 7.44 -15.60
C LYS A 161 -23.83 6.12 -15.37
N LEU A 162 -23.43 5.35 -14.36
CA LEU A 162 -24.09 4.08 -14.04
C LEU A 162 -25.52 4.25 -13.53
N ILE A 163 -25.80 5.29 -12.73
CA ILE A 163 -27.17 5.61 -12.29
C ILE A 163 -28.06 5.92 -13.50
N GLU A 164 -27.58 6.70 -14.46
CA GLU A 164 -28.28 7.04 -15.69
C GLU A 164 -28.51 5.80 -16.57
N GLU A 165 -27.47 5.02 -16.87
CA GLU A 165 -27.55 3.82 -17.71
C GLU A 165 -28.50 2.76 -17.16
N THR A 166 -28.62 2.67 -15.83
CA THR A 166 -29.47 1.69 -15.15
C THR A 166 -30.86 2.22 -14.79
N ASN A 167 -31.16 3.47 -15.16
CA ASN A 167 -32.35 4.21 -14.75
C ASN A 167 -32.63 4.02 -13.24
N THR A 168 -31.61 4.22 -12.42
CA THR A 168 -31.68 4.04 -10.97
C THR A 168 -32.26 5.28 -10.30
N ASP A 169 -33.21 5.07 -9.39
CA ASP A 169 -33.78 6.13 -8.56
C ASP A 169 -32.68 6.72 -7.67
N LYS A 170 -32.21 7.91 -8.04
CA LYS A 170 -31.08 8.58 -7.41
C LYS A 170 -31.35 8.92 -5.94
N GLU A 171 -32.55 9.38 -5.62
CA GLU A 171 -32.93 9.75 -4.24
C GLU A 171 -32.88 8.52 -3.33
N LYS A 172 -33.50 7.42 -3.77
CA LYS A 172 -33.49 6.17 -3.00
C LYS A 172 -32.10 5.57 -2.90
N PHE A 173 -31.32 5.63 -3.98
CA PHE A 173 -29.95 5.12 -4.00
C PHE A 173 -29.04 5.87 -3.03
N LEU A 174 -29.09 7.20 -3.04
CA LEU A 174 -28.31 8.05 -2.14
C LEU A 174 -28.75 7.88 -0.68
N SER A 175 -30.06 7.79 -0.44
CA SER A 175 -30.60 7.50 0.89
C SER A 175 -30.17 6.13 1.41
N TRP A 176 -30.09 5.11 0.55
CA TRP A 176 -29.66 3.75 0.93
C TRP A 176 -28.21 3.71 1.41
N ILE A 177 -27.32 4.46 0.76
CA ILE A 177 -25.91 4.55 1.13
C ILE A 177 -25.61 5.66 2.15
N GLY A 178 -26.61 6.46 2.53
CA GLY A 178 -26.49 7.50 3.54
C GLY A 178 -25.83 8.81 3.08
N ALA A 179 -25.80 9.10 1.78
CA ALA A 179 -25.26 10.36 1.25
C ALA A 179 -26.36 11.29 0.75
N LYS A 180 -26.07 12.60 0.72
CA LYS A 180 -26.98 13.62 0.19
C LYS A 180 -26.77 13.87 -1.31
N ARG A 181 -25.54 13.70 -1.78
CA ARG A 181 -25.14 13.88 -3.19
C ARG A 181 -24.17 12.77 -3.57
N VAL A 182 -23.98 12.57 -4.88
CA VAL A 182 -23.01 11.57 -5.39
C VAL A 182 -21.58 11.96 -5.00
N GLU A 183 -21.31 13.26 -4.94
CA GLU A 183 -20.05 13.84 -4.48
C GLU A 183 -19.79 13.64 -2.99
N ASP A 184 -20.82 13.30 -2.21
CA ASP A 184 -20.73 13.03 -0.78
C ASP A 184 -20.59 11.51 -0.50
N ILE A 185 -20.52 10.68 -1.54
CA ILE A 185 -20.19 9.26 -1.39
C ILE A 185 -18.73 9.18 -0.95
N THR A 186 -18.48 8.39 0.08
CA THR A 186 -17.17 8.18 0.66
C THR A 186 -16.46 7.00 -0.03
N ASN A 187 -15.13 6.98 0.03
CA ASN A 187 -14.31 5.94 -0.63
C ASN A 187 -14.69 4.54 -0.13
N ASP A 188 -15.12 4.43 1.12
CA ASP A 188 -15.65 3.20 1.70
C ASP A 188 -16.95 2.69 1.03
N CYS A 189 -17.82 3.61 0.60
CA CYS A 189 -19.07 3.28 -0.06
C CYS A 189 -18.91 2.98 -1.56
N LEU A 190 -17.79 3.37 -2.19
CA LEU A 190 -17.60 3.29 -3.64
C LEU A 190 -17.75 1.86 -4.18
N GLY A 191 -17.10 0.88 -3.55
CA GLY A 191 -17.16 -0.52 -3.99
C GLY A 191 -18.57 -1.11 -3.93
N THR A 192 -19.32 -0.78 -2.87
CA THR A 192 -20.73 -1.18 -2.71
C THR A 192 -21.63 -0.54 -3.77
N CYS A 193 -21.43 0.76 -4.03
CA CYS A 193 -22.14 1.49 -5.08
C CYS A 193 -21.91 0.87 -6.47
N MET A 194 -20.65 0.60 -6.81
CA MET A 194 -20.26 0.02 -8.09
C MET A 194 -20.85 -1.38 -8.28
N ARG A 195 -20.82 -2.23 -7.26
CA ARG A 195 -21.36 -3.60 -7.34
C ARG A 195 -22.86 -3.59 -7.61
N GLU A 196 -23.61 -2.78 -6.86
CA GLU A 196 -25.07 -2.75 -6.98
C GLU A 196 -25.51 -2.23 -8.36
N LEU A 197 -24.91 -1.14 -8.82
CA LEU A 197 -25.22 -0.56 -10.13
C LEU A 197 -24.82 -1.49 -11.28
N ASN A 198 -23.65 -2.14 -11.22
CA ASN A 198 -23.24 -3.08 -12.27
C ASN A 198 -24.10 -4.34 -12.30
N LYS A 199 -24.50 -4.87 -11.13
CA LYS A 199 -25.44 -6.01 -11.07
C LYS A 199 -26.79 -5.68 -11.74
N LYS A 200 -27.29 -4.46 -11.53
CA LYS A 200 -28.52 -3.99 -12.20
C LYS A 200 -28.31 -3.76 -13.70
N LYS A 201 -27.15 -3.26 -14.10
CA LYS A 201 -26.79 -3.11 -15.52
C LYS A 201 -26.79 -4.47 -16.24
N GLU A 202 -26.18 -5.49 -15.64
CA GLU A 202 -26.17 -6.85 -16.17
C GLU A 202 -27.57 -7.46 -16.28
N SER A 203 -28.46 -7.23 -15.29
CA SER A 203 -29.82 -7.77 -15.35
C SER A 203 -30.65 -7.12 -16.46
N ILE A 204 -30.49 -5.80 -16.68
CA ILE A 204 -31.12 -5.08 -17.78
C ILE A 204 -30.60 -5.59 -19.13
N GLN A 205 -29.28 -5.80 -19.26
CA GLN A 205 -28.68 -6.34 -20.49
C GLN A 205 -29.20 -7.74 -20.80
N LYS A 206 -29.23 -8.64 -19.80
CA LYS A 206 -29.77 -10.00 -19.97
C LYS A 206 -31.26 -9.99 -20.34
N ALA A 207 -32.06 -9.09 -19.77
CA ALA A 207 -33.47 -8.96 -20.12
C ALA A 207 -33.66 -8.44 -21.56
N ALA A 208 -32.83 -7.49 -21.99
CA ALA A 208 -32.83 -6.98 -23.37
C ALA A 208 -32.37 -8.03 -24.40
N GLU A 209 -31.39 -8.86 -24.06
CA GLU A 209 -30.94 -9.97 -24.90
C GLU A 209 -31.98 -11.08 -25.01
N LYS A 210 -32.65 -11.41 -23.90
CA LYS A 210 -33.73 -12.41 -23.91
C LYS A 210 -34.92 -11.96 -24.74
N SER A 211 -35.32 -10.70 -24.61
CA SER A 211 -36.41 -10.12 -25.41
C SER A 211 -36.04 -9.93 -26.89
N LYS A 212 -34.76 -9.78 -27.23
CA LYS A 212 -34.30 -9.86 -28.63
C LYS A 212 -34.38 -11.29 -29.18
N LYS A 213 -33.95 -12.29 -28.42
CA LYS A 213 -34.02 -13.71 -28.83
C LYS A 213 -35.46 -14.24 -28.95
N GLU A 214 -36.39 -13.77 -28.12
CA GLU A 214 -37.82 -14.13 -28.22
C GLU A 214 -38.52 -13.46 -29.41
N ASN A 215 -37.99 -12.34 -29.92
CA ASN A 215 -38.51 -11.63 -31.10
C ASN A 215 -37.80 -12.05 -32.41
N GLU A 216 -36.77 -12.89 -32.36
CA GLU A 216 -36.16 -13.52 -33.53
C GLU A 216 -36.90 -14.83 -33.85
N LEU A 217 -37.63 -14.86 -34.98
CA LEU A 217 -38.29 -16.10 -35.44
C LEU A 217 -37.25 -17.24 -35.58
N PRO A 218 -37.58 -18.48 -35.14
CA PRO A 218 -36.72 -19.64 -35.35
C PRO A 218 -36.35 -19.79 -36.82
N GLU A 219 -35.09 -20.11 -37.14
CA GLU A 219 -34.65 -20.33 -38.53
C GLU A 219 -35.46 -21.42 -39.24
N GLU A 220 -36.11 -22.34 -38.52
CA GLU A 220 -36.99 -23.37 -39.07
C GLU A 220 -38.32 -22.82 -39.67
N LEU A 221 -38.59 -21.51 -39.53
CA LEU A 221 -39.75 -20.82 -40.11
C LEU A 221 -39.36 -19.72 -41.12
N LYS A 222 -38.07 -19.56 -41.43
CA LYS A 222 -37.61 -18.70 -42.54
C LYS A 222 -37.58 -19.54 -43.80
N LEU A 223 -38.67 -19.49 -44.56
CA LEU A 223 -38.83 -20.12 -45.88
C LEU A 223 -37.79 -19.60 -46.88
#